data_AF-A0A1J1E060-F1
#
_entry.id   AF-A0A1J1E060-F1
#
_cell.length_a   1.000
_cell.length_b   1.000
_cell.length_c   1.000
_cell.angle_alpha   90.00
_cell.angle_beta   90.00
_cell.angle_gamma   90.00
#
_symmetry.space_group_name_H-M   'P 1'
#
loop_
_entity.id
_entity.type
_entity.pdbx_description
1 polymer ?
#
loop_
_entity_poly.entity_id
_entity_poly.type
_entity_poly.pdbx_seq_one_letter_code
_entity_poly.pdbx_strand_id
1 'polypeptide(L)'
;MTKIIGLTGGIGSGKTTVSKIFASYGIPVFNSDVEAKLMMNQDREVKKNIIAHFGEKSYLENALNTSFLSEVVFSDPEKLKLLNSLVHCELEKVFKDWVKNIKKKLIIKEAAILFETDSYKMCDSTILVLSDKNTRIKRVIERDKISTGDILKRMNNQWSDQKKFPIADYIIVNDYDLKTLKKSARYILNLLMTKYEL
;
A
#
# COMPACT_ATOMS: atom_id res chain seq x y z
N MET A 1 0.14 -4.41 -23.96
CA MET A 1 -0.60 -3.82 -22.82
C MET A 1 0.36 -3.77 -21.63
N THR A 2 0.32 -2.71 -20.83
CA THR A 2 1.18 -2.58 -19.64
C THR A 2 0.78 -3.59 -18.57
N LYS A 3 1.76 -4.33 -18.02
CA LYS A 3 1.58 -5.33 -16.97
C LYS A 3 1.63 -4.69 -15.60
N ILE A 4 0.64 -4.98 -14.79
CA ILE A 4 0.41 -4.37 -13.48
C ILE A 4 0.77 -5.38 -12.40
N ILE A 5 1.86 -5.13 -11.68
CA ILE A 5 2.31 -5.99 -10.60
C ILE A 5 1.95 -5.36 -9.26
N GLY A 6 1.08 -6.01 -8.50
CA GLY A 6 0.72 -5.58 -7.16
C GLY A 6 1.83 -5.87 -6.16
N LEU A 7 2.29 -4.87 -5.41
CA LEU A 7 3.23 -5.05 -4.30
C LEU A 7 2.53 -4.76 -2.99
N THR A 8 2.41 -5.77 -2.15
CA THR A 8 1.72 -5.68 -0.85
C THR A 8 2.55 -6.30 0.26
N GLY A 9 2.04 -6.24 1.48
CA GLY A 9 2.76 -6.56 2.70
C GLY A 9 2.26 -5.69 3.84
N GLY A 10 2.33 -6.21 5.06
CA GLY A 10 1.84 -5.45 6.20
C GLY A 10 2.71 -4.23 6.55
N ILE A 11 2.23 -3.40 7.47
CA ILE A 11 2.99 -2.26 8.01
C ILE A 11 4.36 -2.72 8.53
N GLY A 12 5.43 -2.01 8.17
CA GLY A 12 6.80 -2.33 8.57
C GLY A 12 7.48 -3.48 7.81
N SER A 13 6.81 -4.13 6.84
CA SER A 13 7.42 -5.26 6.12
C SER A 13 8.51 -4.87 5.11
N GLY A 14 8.60 -3.59 4.74
CA GLY A 14 9.62 -3.07 3.82
C GLY A 14 9.19 -3.01 2.35
N LYS A 15 7.88 -2.99 2.05
CA LYS A 15 7.33 -2.72 0.71
C LYS A 15 8.02 -1.56 0.00
N THR A 16 8.14 -0.42 0.67
CA THR A 16 8.74 0.79 0.11
C THR A 16 10.23 0.61 -0.22
N THR A 17 10.93 -0.28 0.49
CA THR A 17 12.31 -0.65 0.15
C THR A 17 12.34 -1.50 -1.12
N VAL A 18 11.44 -2.49 -1.22
CA VAL A 18 11.30 -3.33 -2.41
C VAL A 18 10.89 -2.52 -3.64
N SER A 19 9.94 -1.58 -3.50
CA SER A 19 9.53 -0.72 -4.61
C SER A 19 10.63 0.22 -5.07
N LYS A 20 11.44 0.77 -4.16
CA LYS A 20 12.66 1.51 -4.51
C LYS A 20 13.67 0.66 -5.27
N ILE A 21 13.81 -0.63 -4.92
CA ILE A 21 14.67 -1.56 -5.66
C ILE A 21 14.13 -1.74 -7.09
N PHE A 22 12.82 -1.97 -7.28
CA PHE A 22 12.24 -2.06 -8.62
C PHE A 22 12.37 -0.76 -9.42
N ALA A 23 12.15 0.39 -8.77
CA ALA A 23 12.36 1.70 -9.37
C ALA A 23 13.80 1.90 -9.86
N SER A 24 14.80 1.38 -9.12
CA SER A 24 16.21 1.45 -9.55
C SER A 24 16.52 0.64 -10.82
N TYR A 25 15.64 -0.30 -11.20
CA TYR A 25 15.68 -1.00 -12.49
C TYR A 25 14.83 -0.31 -13.57
N GLY A 26 14.38 0.92 -13.33
CA GLY A 26 13.58 1.69 -14.28
C GLY A 26 12.12 1.26 -14.38
N ILE A 27 11.61 0.51 -13.40
CA ILE A 27 10.21 0.10 -13.30
C ILE A 27 9.42 1.20 -12.56
N PRO A 28 8.42 1.84 -13.19
CA PRO A 28 7.59 2.84 -12.53
C PRO A 28 6.80 2.24 -11.37
N VAL A 29 6.70 2.97 -10.27
CA VAL A 29 5.98 2.57 -9.07
C VAL A 29 4.86 3.58 -8.79
N PHE A 30 3.63 3.11 -8.73
CA PHE A 30 2.50 3.84 -8.18
C PHE A 30 2.34 3.47 -6.71
N ASN A 31 2.52 4.42 -5.81
CA ASN A 31 2.34 4.19 -4.37
C ASN A 31 0.95 4.65 -3.93
N SER A 32 0.04 3.68 -3.77
CA SER A 32 -1.36 3.93 -3.47
C SER A 32 -1.56 4.66 -2.14
N ASP A 33 -0.72 4.40 -1.14
CA ASP A 33 -0.83 5.03 0.19
C ASP A 33 -0.46 6.52 0.13
N VAL A 34 0.56 6.88 -0.68
CA VAL A 34 0.97 8.27 -0.91
C VAL A 34 -0.07 9.02 -1.72
N GLU A 35 -0.53 8.43 -2.84
CA GLU A 35 -1.53 9.04 -3.71
C GLU A 35 -2.88 9.21 -3.00
N ALA A 36 -3.29 8.24 -2.18
CA ALA A 36 -4.47 8.37 -1.33
C ALA A 36 -4.36 9.57 -0.38
N LYS A 37 -3.20 9.73 0.28
CA LYS A 37 -2.97 10.86 1.19
C LYS A 37 -2.99 12.20 0.45
N LEU A 38 -2.38 12.29 -0.72
CA LEU A 38 -2.41 13.50 -1.55
C LEU A 38 -3.83 13.85 -1.97
N MET A 39 -4.56 12.88 -2.51
CA MET A 39 -5.95 13.03 -2.94
C MET A 39 -6.86 13.50 -1.79
N MET A 40 -6.81 12.87 -0.62
CA MET A 40 -7.58 13.30 0.56
C MET A 40 -7.27 14.73 1.01
N ASN A 41 -6.11 15.28 0.64
CA ASN A 41 -5.69 16.64 0.98
C ASN A 41 -5.86 17.66 -0.16
N GLN A 42 -6.14 17.24 -1.39
CA GLN A 42 -6.17 18.14 -2.55
C GLN A 42 -7.49 18.09 -3.32
N ASP A 43 -8.14 16.93 -3.36
CA ASP A 43 -9.41 16.75 -4.05
C ASP A 43 -10.56 17.31 -3.20
N ARG A 44 -11.25 18.32 -3.73
CA ARG A 44 -12.34 19.02 -3.03
C ARG A 44 -13.53 18.11 -2.75
N GLU A 45 -13.85 17.19 -3.65
CA GLU A 45 -15.01 16.32 -3.52
C GLU A 45 -14.73 15.20 -2.52
N VAL A 46 -13.52 14.61 -2.55
CA VAL A 46 -13.08 13.65 -1.53
C VAL A 46 -13.09 14.31 -0.14
N LYS A 47 -12.56 15.54 -0.02
CA LYS A 47 -12.60 16.30 1.24
C LYS A 47 -14.02 16.50 1.74
N LYS A 48 -14.91 17.00 0.87
CA LYS A 48 -16.31 17.26 1.20
C LYS A 48 -17.01 15.99 1.68
N ASN A 49 -16.78 14.86 1.00
CA ASN A 49 -17.33 13.57 1.40
C ASN A 49 -16.79 13.09 2.75
N ILE A 50 -15.49 13.26 3.01
CA ILE A 50 -14.91 12.91 4.31
C ILE A 50 -15.51 13.80 5.42
N ILE A 51 -15.63 15.11 5.21
CA ILE A 51 -16.23 16.03 6.19
C ILE A 51 -17.70 15.66 6.43
N ALA A 52 -18.47 15.32 5.39
CA ALA A 52 -19.87 14.96 5.52
C ALA A 52 -20.10 13.70 6.38
N HIS A 53 -19.19 12.71 6.31
CA HIS A 53 -19.35 11.44 7.03
C HIS A 53 -18.59 11.39 8.38
N PHE A 54 -17.49 12.13 8.53
CA PHE A 54 -16.61 12.09 9.71
C PHE A 54 -16.60 13.40 10.51
N GLY A 55 -17.28 14.45 10.01
CA GLY A 55 -17.38 15.76 10.62
C GLY A 55 -16.19 16.68 10.34
N GLU A 56 -16.35 17.96 10.65
CA GLU A 56 -15.34 19.02 10.44
C GLU A 56 -13.98 18.69 11.08
N LYS A 57 -13.98 17.97 12.22
CA LYS A 57 -12.76 17.56 12.93
C LYS A 57 -11.84 16.63 12.12
N SER A 58 -12.35 16.06 11.01
CA SER A 58 -11.55 15.27 10.06
C SER A 58 -10.47 16.08 9.35
N TYR A 59 -10.56 17.42 9.39
CA TYR A 59 -9.54 18.33 8.89
C TYR A 59 -9.15 19.37 9.95
N LEU A 60 -7.88 19.75 9.95
CA LEU A 60 -7.32 20.85 10.76
C LEU A 60 -6.56 21.77 9.81
N GLU A 61 -6.90 23.06 9.78
CA GLU A 61 -6.24 24.06 8.93
C GLU A 61 -6.16 23.63 7.44
N ASN A 62 -7.23 23.02 6.92
CA ASN A 62 -7.34 22.43 5.58
C ASN A 62 -6.48 21.18 5.29
N ALA A 63 -5.76 20.66 6.28
CA ALA A 63 -5.02 19.40 6.21
C ALA A 63 -5.77 18.25 6.90
N LEU A 64 -5.64 17.04 6.38
CA LEU A 64 -6.28 15.85 6.93
C LEU A 64 -5.81 15.60 8.38
N ASN A 65 -6.74 15.56 9.32
CA ASN A 65 -6.46 15.21 10.70
C ASN A 65 -6.37 13.68 10.86
N THR A 66 -5.21 13.13 10.50
CA THR A 66 -4.98 11.68 10.52
C THR A 66 -5.13 11.06 11.91
N SER A 67 -4.84 11.82 12.97
CA SER A 67 -4.98 11.34 14.34
C SER A 67 -6.45 11.10 14.68
N PHE A 68 -7.29 12.11 14.46
CA PHE A 68 -8.73 12.03 14.67
C PHE A 68 -9.37 10.93 13.80
N LEU A 69 -9.06 10.92 12.50
CA LEU A 69 -9.63 9.90 11.61
C LEU A 69 -9.21 8.49 12.02
N SER A 70 -7.94 8.27 12.39
CA SER A 70 -7.47 6.96 12.85
C SER A 70 -8.22 6.49 14.09
N GLU A 71 -8.46 7.38 15.05
CA GLU A 71 -9.23 7.07 16.27
C GLU A 71 -10.67 6.66 15.94
N VAL A 72 -11.33 7.43 15.06
CA VAL A 72 -12.72 7.20 14.66
C VAL A 72 -12.87 5.92 13.84
N VAL A 73 -11.99 5.66 12.86
CA VAL A 73 -12.12 4.50 11.97
C VAL A 73 -11.59 3.21 12.59
N PHE A 74 -10.61 3.27 13.51
CA PHE A 74 -10.11 2.06 14.16
C PHE A 74 -10.94 1.61 15.36
N SER A 75 -11.92 2.41 15.79
CA SER A 75 -12.92 2.04 16.80
C SER A 75 -14.20 1.46 16.18
N ASP A 76 -14.41 1.63 14.88
CA ASP A 76 -15.64 1.24 14.18
C ASP A 76 -15.33 0.67 12.78
N PRO A 77 -15.44 -0.67 12.59
CA PRO A 77 -15.17 -1.33 11.32
C PRO A 77 -16.00 -0.83 10.13
N GLU A 78 -17.24 -0.39 10.36
CA GLU A 78 -18.11 0.13 9.29
C GLU A 78 -17.62 1.51 8.84
N LYS A 79 -17.16 2.34 9.77
CA LYS A 79 -16.52 3.63 9.44
C LYS A 79 -15.21 3.44 8.69
N LEU A 80 -14.40 2.44 9.05
CA LEU A 80 -13.20 2.11 8.29
C LEU A 80 -13.54 1.68 6.86
N LYS A 81 -14.55 0.81 6.70
CA LYS A 81 -15.03 0.37 5.39
C LYS A 81 -15.55 1.53 4.55
N LEU A 82 -16.28 2.46 5.16
CA LEU A 82 -16.77 3.68 4.52
C LEU A 82 -15.62 4.61 4.09
N LEU A 83 -14.64 4.88 4.96
CA LEU A 83 -13.49 5.69 4.59
C LEU A 83 -12.74 5.06 3.41
N ASN A 84 -12.51 3.74 3.48
CA ASN A 84 -11.85 3.01 2.41
C ASN A 84 -12.65 3.11 1.11
N SER A 85 -13.97 2.92 1.10
CA SER A 85 -14.76 2.99 -0.13
C SER A 85 -14.73 4.38 -0.79
N LEU A 86 -14.82 5.46 0.00
CA LEU A 86 -14.74 6.84 -0.47
C LEU A 86 -13.39 7.12 -1.14
N VAL A 87 -12.30 6.60 -0.58
CA VAL A 87 -10.94 6.82 -1.09
C VAL A 87 -10.65 5.90 -2.28
N HIS A 88 -11.02 4.62 -2.23
CA HIS A 88 -10.60 3.66 -3.25
C HIS A 88 -11.23 3.90 -4.62
N CYS A 89 -12.49 4.32 -4.69
CA CYS A 89 -13.15 4.61 -5.97
C CYS A 89 -12.39 5.70 -6.75
N GLU A 90 -12.04 6.80 -6.07
CA GLU A 90 -11.32 7.91 -6.70
C GLU A 90 -9.85 7.56 -6.96
N LEU A 91 -9.20 6.84 -6.04
CA LEU A 91 -7.82 6.40 -6.23
C LEU A 91 -7.67 5.44 -7.42
N GLU A 92 -8.68 4.62 -7.71
CA GLU A 92 -8.68 3.76 -8.89
C GLU A 92 -8.68 4.58 -10.19
N LYS A 93 -9.39 5.71 -10.24
CA LYS A 93 -9.37 6.62 -11.39
C LYS A 93 -7.99 7.25 -11.56
N VAL A 94 -7.42 7.77 -10.47
CA VAL A 94 -6.05 8.32 -10.45
C VAL A 94 -5.05 7.29 -10.95
N PHE A 95 -5.16 6.04 -10.49
CA PHE A 95 -4.30 4.96 -10.95
C PHE A 95 -4.47 4.67 -12.44
N LYS A 96 -5.70 4.55 -12.94
CA LYS A 96 -5.97 4.30 -14.37
C LYS A 96 -5.39 5.42 -15.25
N ASP A 97 -5.54 6.67 -14.83
CA ASP A 97 -4.98 7.82 -15.56
C ASP A 97 -3.46 7.87 -15.50
N TRP A 98 -2.86 7.49 -14.37
CA TRP A 98 -1.42 7.32 -14.27
C TRP A 98 -0.92 6.25 -15.25
N VAL A 99 -1.58 5.08 -15.32
CA VAL A 99 -1.20 3.99 -16.24
C VAL A 99 -1.27 4.42 -17.70
N LYS A 100 -2.28 5.20 -18.11
CA LYS A 100 -2.40 5.70 -19.50
C LYS A 100 -1.19 6.52 -19.94
N ASN A 101 -0.51 7.19 -19.02
CA ASN A 101 0.64 8.05 -19.31
C ASN A 101 1.98 7.28 -19.27
N ILE A 102 1.98 6.01 -18.89
CA ILE A 102 3.19 5.20 -18.77
C ILE A 102 3.46 4.42 -20.07
N LYS A 103 4.66 4.62 -20.63
CA LYS A 103 5.16 3.88 -21.81
C LYS A 103 5.91 2.59 -21.49
N LYS A 104 6.01 2.21 -20.21
CA LYS A 104 6.72 1.01 -19.76
C LYS A 104 5.81 -0.20 -19.84
N LYS A 105 6.37 -1.35 -20.22
CA LYS A 105 5.61 -2.59 -20.34
C LYS A 105 5.25 -3.24 -18.99
N LEU A 106 5.92 -2.85 -17.91
CA LEU A 106 5.69 -3.35 -16.54
C LEU A 106 5.72 -2.18 -15.56
N ILE A 107 4.79 -2.19 -14.60
CA ILE A 107 4.71 -1.25 -13.49
C ILE A 107 4.49 -1.97 -12.17
N ILE A 108 4.81 -1.30 -11.07
CA ILE A 108 4.45 -1.73 -9.72
C ILE A 108 3.30 -0.87 -9.19
N LYS A 109 2.28 -1.50 -8.63
CA LYS A 109 1.24 -0.86 -7.83
C LYS A 109 1.43 -1.27 -6.37
N GLU A 110 2.04 -0.40 -5.58
CA GLU A 110 2.29 -0.63 -4.15
C GLU A 110 1.04 -0.22 -3.34
N ALA A 111 0.56 -1.09 -2.45
CA ALA A 111 -0.51 -0.77 -1.50
C ALA A 111 -0.42 -1.65 -0.24
N ALA A 112 -0.68 -1.09 0.94
CA ALA A 112 -0.68 -1.87 2.19
C ALA A 112 -1.87 -2.84 2.33
N ILE A 113 -3.01 -2.47 1.74
CA ILE A 113 -4.30 -3.16 1.85
C ILE A 113 -4.78 -3.71 0.48
N LEU A 114 -3.85 -4.12 -0.37
CA LEU A 114 -4.11 -4.55 -1.75
C LEU A 114 -5.14 -5.70 -1.84
N PHE A 115 -5.06 -6.67 -0.92
CA PHE A 115 -5.95 -7.84 -0.91
C PHE A 115 -7.28 -7.50 -0.25
N GLU A 116 -7.23 -6.79 0.87
CA GLU A 116 -8.38 -6.39 1.67
C GLU A 116 -9.40 -5.53 0.90
N THR A 117 -8.92 -4.83 -0.11
CA THR A 117 -9.70 -3.89 -0.93
C THR A 117 -10.01 -4.44 -2.31
N ASP A 118 -9.73 -5.72 -2.56
CA ASP A 118 -9.86 -6.37 -3.87
C ASP A 118 -9.05 -5.71 -5.00
N SER A 119 -8.16 -4.78 -4.66
CA SER A 119 -7.38 -4.00 -5.62
C SER A 119 -6.33 -4.83 -6.36
N TYR A 120 -6.06 -6.06 -5.89
CA TYR A 120 -5.25 -7.07 -6.58
C TYR A 120 -5.94 -7.63 -7.84
N LYS A 121 -7.27 -7.55 -7.95
CA LYS A 121 -8.01 -8.02 -9.14
C LYS A 121 -7.69 -7.23 -10.41
N MET A 122 -7.09 -6.04 -10.25
CA MET A 122 -6.57 -5.22 -11.36
C MET A 122 -5.12 -5.57 -11.73
N CYS A 123 -4.46 -6.46 -10.99
CA CYS A 123 -3.06 -6.81 -11.19
C CYS A 123 -2.94 -8.11 -11.97
N ASP A 124 -1.95 -8.20 -12.86
CA ASP A 124 -1.61 -9.44 -13.57
C ASP A 124 -0.87 -10.44 -12.64
N SER A 125 -0.13 -9.93 -11.65
CA SER A 125 0.48 -10.74 -10.58
C SER A 125 0.70 -9.91 -9.32
N THR A 126 0.93 -10.60 -8.21
CA THR A 126 1.07 -10.02 -6.88
C THR A 126 2.35 -10.49 -6.20
N ILE A 127 2.97 -9.58 -5.45
CA ILE A 127 4.16 -9.82 -4.63
C ILE A 127 3.79 -9.47 -3.20
N LEU A 128 3.87 -10.43 -2.29
CA LEU A 128 3.71 -10.22 -0.86
C LEU A 128 5.08 -10.12 -0.19
N VAL A 129 5.36 -8.97 0.44
CA VAL A 129 6.55 -8.75 1.26
C VAL A 129 6.23 -9.12 2.71
N LEU A 130 6.88 -10.17 3.19
CA LEU A 130 6.81 -10.67 4.56
C LEU A 130 8.01 -10.20 5.38
N SER A 131 7.79 -10.07 6.68
CA SER A 131 8.84 -9.88 7.66
C SER A 131 8.32 -10.27 9.04
N ASP A 132 9.22 -10.73 9.90
CA ASP A 132 8.93 -11.04 11.28
C ASP A 132 8.21 -9.89 12.01
N LYS A 133 7.23 -10.24 12.85
CA LYS A 133 6.38 -9.29 13.56
C LYS A 133 7.19 -8.32 14.43
N ASN A 134 8.19 -8.82 15.17
CA ASN A 134 8.99 -7.98 16.05
C ASN A 134 9.89 -7.05 15.24
N THR A 135 10.42 -7.53 14.12
CA THR A 135 11.19 -6.73 13.16
C THR A 135 10.34 -5.60 12.57
N ARG A 136 9.09 -5.89 12.18
CA ARG A 136 8.14 -4.89 11.69
C ARG A 136 7.85 -3.81 12.74
N ILE A 137 7.59 -4.21 13.99
CA ILE A 137 7.34 -3.27 15.09
C ILE A 137 8.55 -2.34 15.29
N LYS A 138 9.76 -2.91 15.41
CA LYS A 138 11.00 -2.11 15.57
C LYS A 138 11.18 -1.07 14.47
N ARG A 139 11.03 -1.46 13.21
CA ARG A 139 11.13 -0.56 12.05
C ARG A 139 10.12 0.58 12.10
N VAL A 140 8.89 0.31 12.56
CA VAL A 140 7.85 1.35 12.63
C VAL A 140 8.10 2.30 13.80
N ILE A 141 8.57 1.80 14.95
CA ILE A 141 8.97 2.66 16.08
C ILE A 141 10.08 3.62 15.65
N GLU A 142 11.13 3.11 15.00
CA GLU A 142 12.26 3.91 14.52
C GLU A 142 11.83 4.99 13.50
N ARG A 143 10.84 4.69 12.66
CA ARG A 143 10.39 5.57 11.57
C ARG A 143 9.35 6.60 12.00
N ASP A 144 8.29 6.16 12.68
CA ASP A 144 7.06 6.94 12.85
C ASP A 144 6.93 7.58 14.24
N LYS A 145 7.81 7.22 15.20
CA LYS A 145 7.76 7.71 16.61
C LYS A 145 6.36 7.59 17.25
N ILE A 146 5.61 6.55 16.89
CA ILE A 146 4.27 6.24 17.45
C ILE A 146 4.35 5.15 18.52
N SER A 147 3.31 5.07 19.35
CA SER A 147 3.23 4.06 20.40
C SER A 147 3.12 2.64 19.84
N THR A 148 3.65 1.65 20.55
CA THR A 148 3.46 0.23 20.20
C THR A 148 1.97 -0.14 20.10
N GLY A 149 1.11 0.46 20.93
CA GLY A 149 -0.33 0.27 20.88
C GLY A 149 -0.93 0.68 19.53
N ASP A 150 -0.53 1.83 18.99
CA ASP A 150 -1.03 2.30 17.68
C ASP A 150 -0.49 1.46 16.52
N ILE A 151 0.75 0.97 16.64
CA ILE A 151 1.32 0.02 15.68
C ILE A 151 0.48 -1.25 15.65
N LEU A 152 0.16 -1.81 16.81
CA LEU A 152 -0.65 -3.03 16.91
C LEU A 152 -2.07 -2.82 16.37
N LYS A 153 -2.72 -1.69 16.67
CA LYS A 153 -4.02 -1.33 16.06
C LYS A 153 -3.95 -1.36 14.53
N ARG A 154 -2.93 -0.72 13.96
CA ARG A 154 -2.72 -0.72 12.49
C ARG A 154 -2.46 -2.11 11.93
N MET A 155 -1.68 -2.94 12.63
CA MET A 155 -1.43 -4.32 12.23
C MET A 155 -2.70 -5.17 12.27
N ASN A 156 -3.53 -5.01 13.29
CA ASN A 156 -4.76 -5.78 13.48
C ASN A 156 -5.86 -5.41 12.47
N ASN A 157 -5.84 -4.18 11.94
CA ASN A 157 -6.75 -3.73 10.88
C ASN A 157 -6.30 -4.15 9.47
N GLN A 158 -5.17 -4.83 9.34
CA GLN A 158 -4.72 -5.46 8.09
C GLN A 158 -4.98 -6.96 8.16
N TRP A 159 -5.19 -7.60 7.02
CA TRP A 159 -5.23 -9.07 6.99
C TRP A 159 -3.90 -9.64 7.47
N SER A 160 -3.98 -10.75 8.20
CA SER A 160 -2.80 -11.49 8.64
C SER A 160 -2.02 -12.03 7.45
N ASP A 161 -0.72 -12.22 7.64
CA ASP A 161 0.15 -12.80 6.61
C ASP A 161 -0.34 -14.20 6.20
N GLN A 162 -0.91 -14.98 7.12
CA GLN A 162 -1.56 -16.27 6.85
C GLN A 162 -2.73 -16.19 5.87
N LYS A 163 -3.50 -15.09 5.89
CA LYS A 163 -4.59 -14.87 4.91
C LYS A 163 -4.06 -14.42 3.55
N LYS A 164 -2.97 -13.64 3.54
CA LYS A 164 -2.38 -13.08 2.32
C LYS A 164 -1.52 -14.08 1.55
N PHE A 165 -0.85 -14.99 2.26
CA PHE A 165 0.11 -15.93 1.68
C PHE A 165 -0.48 -16.84 0.59
N PRO A 166 -1.66 -17.48 0.77
CA PRO A 166 -2.19 -18.42 -0.23
C PRO A 166 -2.66 -17.77 -1.53
N ILE A 167 -2.87 -16.44 -1.53
CA ILE A 167 -3.40 -15.68 -2.67
C ILE A 167 -2.35 -14.80 -3.34
N ALA A 168 -1.09 -14.87 -2.89
CA ALA A 168 0.02 -14.14 -3.48
C ALA A 168 0.76 -15.01 -4.50
N ASP A 169 1.09 -14.45 -5.67
CA ASP A 169 1.82 -15.17 -6.72
C ASP A 169 3.31 -15.33 -6.37
N TYR A 170 3.88 -14.33 -5.70
CA TYR A 170 5.29 -14.29 -5.32
C TYR A 170 5.45 -13.79 -3.89
N ILE A 171 6.47 -14.31 -3.20
CA ILE A 171 6.79 -13.96 -1.82
C ILE A 171 8.21 -13.40 -1.74
N ILE A 172 8.38 -12.28 -1.03
CA ILE A 172 9.69 -11.74 -0.63
C ILE A 172 9.75 -11.73 0.89
N VAL A 173 10.72 -12.43 1.47
CA VAL A 173 11.01 -12.37 2.91
C VAL A 173 12.08 -11.31 3.17
N ASN A 174 11.77 -10.33 4.01
CA ASN A 174 12.61 -9.18 4.33
C ASN A 174 13.10 -9.21 5.80
N ASP A 175 13.71 -10.33 6.19
CA ASP A 175 14.26 -10.57 7.54
C ASP A 175 15.79 -10.63 7.57
N TYR A 176 16.44 -10.38 6.43
CA TYR A 176 17.89 -10.44 6.26
C TYR A 176 18.45 -9.07 5.85
N ASP A 177 19.70 -9.05 5.38
CA ASP A 177 20.36 -7.85 4.90
C ASP A 177 19.78 -7.32 3.57
N LEU A 178 20.09 -6.05 3.28
CA LEU A 178 19.65 -5.38 2.06
C LEU A 178 20.18 -6.05 0.78
N LYS A 179 21.35 -6.73 0.85
CA LYS A 179 21.94 -7.43 -0.29
C LYS A 179 21.08 -8.63 -0.68
N THR A 180 20.60 -9.37 0.31
CA THR A 180 19.69 -10.52 0.17
C THR A 180 18.34 -10.05 -0.35
N LEU A 181 17.79 -8.97 0.21
CA LEU A 181 16.55 -8.37 -0.30
C LEU A 181 16.66 -7.97 -1.77
N LYS A 182 17.76 -7.31 -2.16
CA LYS A 182 18.02 -6.93 -3.56
C LYS A 182 18.10 -8.13 -4.49
N LYS A 183 18.73 -9.23 -4.05
CA LYS A 183 18.79 -10.48 -4.84
C LYS A 183 17.39 -11.08 -5.03
N SER A 184 16.59 -11.19 -3.97
CA SER A 184 15.23 -11.74 -4.04
C SER A 184 14.32 -10.89 -4.93
N ALA A 185 14.36 -9.56 -4.78
CA ALA A 185 13.60 -8.65 -5.62
C ALA A 185 14.03 -8.76 -7.09
N ARG A 186 15.34 -8.79 -7.39
CA ARG A 186 15.83 -8.97 -8.76
C ARG A 186 15.41 -10.32 -9.36
N TYR A 187 15.47 -11.38 -8.57
CA TYR A 187 15.05 -12.71 -9.02
C TYR A 187 13.57 -12.73 -9.41
N ILE A 188 12.68 -12.18 -8.57
CA ILE A 188 11.25 -12.09 -8.89
C ILE A 188 11.01 -11.16 -10.09
N LEU A 189 11.73 -10.04 -10.20
CA LEU A 189 11.64 -9.18 -11.38
C LEU A 189 11.97 -9.97 -12.65
N ASN A 190 13.04 -10.76 -12.65
CA ASN A 190 13.39 -11.59 -13.80
C ASN A 190 12.29 -12.62 -14.11
N LEU A 191 11.73 -13.30 -13.11
CA LEU A 191 10.62 -14.23 -13.31
C LEU A 191 9.41 -13.56 -13.95
N LEU A 192 9.07 -12.36 -13.51
CA LEU A 192 7.97 -11.57 -14.07
C LEU A 192 8.26 -11.15 -15.51
N MET A 193 9.48 -10.68 -15.80
CA MET A 193 9.88 -10.31 -17.16
C MET A 193 9.83 -11.51 -18.10
N THR A 194 10.28 -12.69 -17.67
CA THR A 194 10.16 -13.93 -18.44
C THR A 194 8.71 -14.34 -18.64
N LYS A 195 7.89 -14.35 -17.57
CA LYS A 195 6.46 -14.72 -17.62
C LYS A 195 5.67 -13.88 -18.61
N TYR A 196 6.05 -12.62 -18.80
CA TYR A 196 5.35 -11.66 -19.65
C TYR A 196 6.08 -11.32 -20.95
N GLU A 197 7.16 -12.04 -21.29
CA GLU A 197 7.93 -11.86 -22.54
C GLU A 197 8.40 -10.40 -22.76
N LEU A 198 8.98 -9.79 -21.72
CA LEU A 198 9.30 -8.35 -21.67
C LEU A 198 10.76 -7.99 -21.94
#